data_AF-A0A6B1ATE2-F1
#
_entry.id   AF-A0A6B1ATE2-F1
#
_cell.length_a   1.000
_cell.length_b   1.000
_cell.length_c   1.000
_cell.angle_alpha   90.00
_cell.angle_beta   90.00
_cell.angle_gamma   90.00
#
_symmetry.space_group_name_H-M   'P 1'
#
loop_
_entity.id
_entity.type
_entity.pdbx_description
1 polymer ?
#
loop_
_entity_poly.entity_id
_entity_poly.type
_entity_poly.pdbx_seq_one_letter_code
_entity_poly.pdbx_strand_id
1 'polypeptide(L)'
;MDEHVESNLLRQGQDGLSYKEEIEGALQEDQQRIGDVFREKSEHGDNPDAIRKALGIPTVGSVYQNLGSIKTLLECSRITSAPMLALQRARLLRSFAKRHGSRLSDETVRRLQELASEHQKVAEDEDALADEANRAKKQVEDQSGKPGIYVYTLPHYMKHPVIEAESDESRDRTYLKVGMSGVSTKKRIQQQTTTALPEPPLTLRRYAHPKAKDADYRELEEKMHRHLNAADHNQNRQSGAGKEWFLTHLPFIDSTAELLGLVIEYDYANDDH
;
A
#
# COMPACT_ATOMS: atom_id res chain seq x y z
N MET A 1 17.68 3.93 37.08
CA MET A 1 17.44 5.38 37.06
C MET A 1 18.25 5.98 35.91
N ASP A 2 18.24 5.34 34.73
CA ASP A 2 19.24 5.61 33.67
C ASP A 2 18.74 5.56 32.21
N GLU A 3 17.49 5.18 31.91
CA GLU A 3 16.98 5.29 30.51
C GLU A 3 16.62 6.73 30.12
N HIS A 4 16.19 7.56 31.08
CA HIS A 4 15.83 8.96 30.82
C HIS A 4 17.03 9.89 30.65
N VAL A 5 18.21 9.50 31.11
CA VAL A 5 19.43 10.31 30.98
C VAL A 5 20.07 10.07 29.60
N GLU A 6 20.14 8.83 29.14
CA GLU A 6 20.64 8.50 27.79
C GLU A 6 19.72 9.05 26.67
N SER A 7 18.40 8.99 26.85
CA SER A 7 17.44 9.57 25.90
C SER A 7 17.58 11.10 25.76
N ASN A 8 18.00 11.81 26.81
CA ASN A 8 18.20 13.26 26.76
C ASN A 8 19.55 13.64 26.12
N LEU A 9 20.59 12.81 26.30
CA LEU A 9 21.90 13.01 25.68
C LEU A 9 21.89 12.75 24.16
N LEU A 10 21.08 11.79 23.69
CA LEU A 10 20.90 11.54 22.25
C LEU A 10 20.15 12.69 21.54
N ARG A 11 19.16 13.31 22.21
CA ARG A 11 18.41 14.46 21.68
C ARG A 11 19.29 15.70 21.50
N GLN A 12 20.23 15.94 22.43
CA GLN A 12 21.14 17.10 22.38
C GLN A 12 22.15 17.06 21.22
N GLY A 13 22.36 15.90 20.57
CA GLY A 13 23.24 15.76 19.40
C GLY A 13 22.60 16.16 18.06
N GLN A 14 21.29 16.45 18.03
CA GLN A 14 20.54 16.77 16.81
C GLN A 14 19.98 18.19 16.77
N ASP A 15 20.16 18.98 17.83
CA ASP A 15 19.82 20.40 17.89
C ASP A 15 20.70 21.18 16.87
N GLY A 16 20.26 21.24 15.61
CA GLY A 16 20.95 21.93 14.52
C GLY A 16 20.85 21.27 13.15
N LEU A 17 20.38 20.03 13.06
CA LEU A 17 20.06 19.39 11.77
C LEU A 17 18.73 19.94 11.22
N SER A 18 18.62 20.04 9.91
CA SER A 18 17.32 20.30 9.27
C SER A 18 16.40 19.09 9.41
N TYR A 19 15.08 19.31 9.36
CA TYR A 19 14.08 18.23 9.32
C TYR A 19 14.47 17.11 8.35
N LYS A 20 14.90 17.47 7.14
CA LYS A 20 15.25 16.49 6.11
C LYS A 20 16.46 15.65 6.52
N GLU A 21 17.50 16.27 7.07
CA GLU A 21 18.71 15.57 7.52
C GLU A 21 18.41 14.63 8.71
N GLU A 22 17.53 15.04 9.62
CA GLU A 22 17.08 14.16 10.71
C GLU A 22 16.34 12.92 10.18
N ILE A 23 15.42 13.11 9.23
CA ILE A 23 14.68 12.00 8.61
C ILE A 23 15.61 11.10 7.78
N GLU A 24 16.56 11.67 7.03
CA GLU A 24 17.56 10.90 6.28
C GLU A 24 18.43 10.07 7.23
N GLY A 25 18.89 10.65 8.35
CA GLY A 25 19.63 9.92 9.38
C GLY A 25 18.82 8.79 10.00
N ALA A 26 17.57 9.05 10.36
CA ALA A 26 16.66 8.03 10.87
C ALA A 26 16.41 6.91 9.85
N LEU A 27 16.21 7.22 8.57
CA LEU A 27 16.03 6.23 7.50
C LEU A 27 17.29 5.41 7.22
N GLN A 28 18.48 6.03 7.30
CA GLN A 28 19.76 5.37 7.07
C GLN A 28 19.99 4.23 8.07
N GLU A 29 19.57 4.43 9.33
CA GLU A 29 19.73 3.48 10.41
C GLU A 29 18.51 2.57 10.63
N ASP A 30 17.41 2.84 9.93
CA ASP A 30 16.18 2.06 10.02
C ASP A 30 16.43 0.62 9.57
N GLN A 31 16.21 -0.32 10.48
CA GLN A 31 16.41 -1.75 10.25
C GLN A 31 15.23 -2.39 9.51
N GLN A 32 14.14 -1.65 9.30
CA GLN A 32 13.01 -2.14 8.53
C GLN A 32 13.25 -2.01 7.03
N ARG A 33 12.35 -2.65 6.27
CA ARG A 33 12.38 -2.65 4.81
C ARG A 33 12.43 -1.25 4.18
N ILE A 34 11.82 -0.24 4.81
CA ILE A 34 11.86 1.13 4.31
C ILE A 34 13.29 1.72 4.39
N GLY A 35 14.06 1.38 5.42
CA GLY A 35 15.47 1.75 5.55
C GLY A 35 16.36 1.01 4.57
N ASP A 36 16.12 -0.29 4.36
CA ASP A 36 16.81 -1.08 3.31
C ASP A 36 16.63 -0.42 1.93
N VAL A 37 15.39 -0.08 1.57
CA VAL A 37 15.09 0.56 0.29
C VAL A 37 15.74 1.95 0.20
N PHE A 38 15.79 2.71 1.30
CA PHE A 38 16.46 4.02 1.32
C PHE A 38 17.97 3.91 1.09
N ARG A 39 18.64 2.95 1.73
CA ARG A 39 20.08 2.70 1.53
C ARG A 39 20.38 2.34 0.08
N GLU A 40 19.63 1.40 -0.49
CA GLU A 40 19.79 0.96 -1.88
C GLU A 40 19.45 2.04 -2.91
N LYS A 41 18.49 2.91 -2.59
CA LYS A 41 18.17 4.09 -3.43
C LYS A 41 19.39 4.99 -3.62
N SER A 42 20.31 5.04 -2.65
CA SER A 42 21.54 5.84 -2.76
C SER A 42 22.51 5.27 -3.79
N GLU A 43 22.54 3.94 -3.96
CA GLU A 43 23.42 3.25 -4.93
C GLU A 43 22.78 3.11 -6.32
N HIS A 44 21.47 2.88 -6.36
CA HIS A 44 20.73 2.54 -7.58
C HIS A 44 19.80 3.64 -8.11
N GLY A 45 19.74 4.79 -7.42
CA GLY A 45 18.78 5.85 -7.72
C GLY A 45 17.34 5.40 -7.54
N ASP A 46 16.40 5.99 -8.29
CA ASP A 46 14.98 5.62 -8.25
C ASP A 46 14.64 4.44 -9.17
N ASN A 47 15.58 3.51 -9.41
CA ASN A 47 15.37 2.32 -10.23
C ASN A 47 14.82 1.15 -9.40
N PRO A 48 13.50 0.86 -9.47
CA PRO A 48 12.88 -0.07 -8.54
C PRO A 48 13.26 -1.52 -8.83
N ASP A 49 13.59 -1.84 -10.09
CA ASP A 49 14.06 -3.17 -10.48
C ASP A 49 15.47 -3.46 -9.97
N ALA A 50 16.35 -2.45 -9.96
CA ALA A 50 17.70 -2.58 -9.42
C ALA A 50 17.65 -2.76 -7.90
N ILE A 51 16.92 -1.90 -7.19
CA ILE A 51 16.72 -1.99 -5.73
C ILE A 51 16.10 -3.34 -5.35
N ARG A 52 15.07 -3.79 -6.08
CA ARG A 52 14.44 -5.09 -5.85
C ARG A 52 15.47 -6.22 -5.91
N LYS A 53 16.30 -6.23 -6.95
CA LYS A 53 17.33 -7.27 -7.16
C LYS A 53 18.38 -7.24 -6.06
N ALA A 54 18.86 -6.05 -5.67
CA ALA A 54 19.84 -5.89 -4.60
C ALA A 54 19.31 -6.42 -3.25
N LEU A 55 18.05 -6.11 -2.93
CA LEU A 55 17.42 -6.52 -1.66
C LEU A 55 16.83 -7.93 -1.66
N GLY A 56 16.92 -8.67 -2.78
CA GLY A 56 16.27 -9.97 -2.93
C GLY A 56 14.75 -9.90 -2.71
N ILE A 57 14.13 -8.74 -2.95
CA ILE A 57 12.69 -8.56 -2.78
C ILE A 57 12.01 -9.31 -3.93
N PRO A 58 10.97 -10.12 -3.66
CA PRO A 58 10.27 -10.81 -4.73
C PRO A 58 9.72 -9.81 -5.74
N THR A 59 8.95 -8.83 -5.29
CA THR A 59 8.14 -7.98 -6.18
C THR A 59 8.63 -6.53 -6.29
N VAL A 60 8.53 -5.97 -7.50
CA VAL A 60 8.84 -4.55 -7.76
C VAL A 60 7.83 -3.62 -7.07
N GLY A 61 6.57 -4.05 -6.94
CA GLY A 61 5.51 -3.24 -6.35
C GLY A 61 5.75 -2.84 -4.89
N SER A 62 6.37 -3.72 -4.10
CA SER A 62 6.80 -3.39 -2.74
C SER A 62 7.86 -2.28 -2.74
N VAL A 63 8.76 -2.25 -3.71
CA VAL A 63 9.79 -1.21 -3.82
C VAL A 63 9.17 0.15 -4.16
N TYR A 64 8.27 0.21 -5.15
CA TYR A 64 7.55 1.44 -5.48
C TYR A 64 6.80 2.03 -4.29
N GLN A 65 6.15 1.18 -3.50
CA GLN A 65 5.44 1.63 -2.30
C GLN A 65 6.40 2.24 -1.27
N ASN A 66 7.53 1.60 -0.98
CA ASN A 66 8.52 2.13 -0.05
C ASN A 66 9.16 3.42 -0.56
N LEU A 67 9.45 3.53 -1.87
CA LEU A 67 9.93 4.79 -2.46
C LEU A 67 8.92 5.93 -2.30
N GLY A 68 7.63 5.66 -2.49
CA GLY A 68 6.57 6.64 -2.21
C GLY A 68 6.48 7.05 -0.73
N SER A 69 6.67 6.11 0.18
CA SER A 69 6.73 6.37 1.63
C SER A 69 7.95 7.21 2.00
N ILE A 70 9.14 6.88 1.48
CA ILE A 70 10.38 7.64 1.67
C ILE A 70 10.19 9.07 1.17
N LYS A 71 9.64 9.24 -0.05
CA LYS A 71 9.34 10.56 -0.61
C LYS A 71 8.42 11.38 0.31
N THR A 72 7.38 10.75 0.85
CA THR A 72 6.44 11.39 1.79
C THR A 72 7.16 11.88 3.05
N LEU A 73 8.04 11.04 3.63
CA LEU A 73 8.79 11.37 4.84
C LEU A 73 9.78 12.52 4.60
N LEU A 74 10.54 12.46 3.51
CA LEU A 74 11.60 13.42 3.19
C LEU A 74 11.08 14.79 2.74
N GLU A 75 10.08 14.80 1.87
CA GLU A 75 9.62 16.04 1.26
C GLU A 75 8.64 16.81 2.14
N CYS A 76 8.03 16.14 3.13
CA CYS A 76 6.99 16.73 3.98
C CYS A 76 5.94 17.47 3.13
N SER A 77 5.66 16.96 1.92
CA SER A 77 4.98 17.72 0.87
C SER A 77 3.48 17.40 0.81
N ARG A 78 2.77 18.33 0.15
CA ARG A 78 1.33 18.61 0.18
C ARG A 78 0.41 17.40 0.36
N ILE A 79 -0.58 17.61 1.22
CA ILE A 79 -1.75 16.79 1.47
C ILE A 79 -2.28 16.23 0.14
N THR A 80 -2.26 14.90 -0.01
CA THR A 80 -2.97 14.25 -1.11
C THR A 80 -4.46 14.46 -0.91
N SER A 81 -5.16 14.81 -1.98
CA SER A 81 -6.61 14.96 -1.98
C SER A 81 -7.34 13.62 -2.06
N ALA A 82 -6.63 12.51 -2.26
CA ALA A 82 -7.19 11.16 -2.25
C ALA A 82 -7.25 10.65 -0.79
N PRO A 83 -8.46 10.52 -0.20
CA PRO A 83 -8.64 10.09 1.20
C PRO A 83 -7.88 8.82 1.56
N MET A 84 -7.83 7.85 0.63
CA MET A 84 -7.17 6.57 0.88
C MET A 84 -5.64 6.69 0.97
N LEU A 85 -5.05 7.46 0.06
CA LEU A 85 -3.61 7.73 0.12
C LEU A 85 -3.28 8.59 1.35
N ALA A 86 -4.19 9.49 1.73
CA ALA A 86 -4.05 10.29 2.94
C ALA A 86 -4.04 9.40 4.20
N LEU A 87 -4.94 8.42 4.31
CA LEU A 87 -4.96 7.49 5.45
C LEU A 87 -3.64 6.70 5.57
N GLN A 88 -3.14 6.18 4.46
CA GLN A 88 -1.87 5.43 4.45
C GLN A 88 -0.69 6.31 4.88
N ARG A 89 -0.63 7.56 4.39
CA ARG A 89 0.39 8.54 4.79
C ARG A 89 0.28 8.90 6.27
N ALA A 90 -0.94 9.12 6.79
CA ALA A 90 -1.17 9.40 8.20
C ALA A 90 -0.64 8.28 9.11
N ARG A 91 -0.91 7.01 8.75
CA ARG A 91 -0.40 5.85 9.49
C ARG A 91 1.13 5.77 9.46
N LEU A 92 1.73 5.91 8.27
CA LEU A 92 3.18 5.92 8.08
C LEU A 92 3.86 6.99 8.95
N LEU A 93 3.36 8.22 8.90
CA LEU A 93 3.94 9.35 9.65
C LEU A 93 3.88 9.10 11.17
N ARG A 94 2.76 8.57 11.67
CA ARG A 94 2.62 8.23 13.10
C ARG A 94 3.55 7.09 13.50
N SER A 95 3.64 6.03 12.70
CA SER A 95 4.49 4.88 13.05
C SER A 95 5.97 5.26 13.00
N PHE A 96 6.38 6.06 12.01
CA PHE A 96 7.74 6.59 11.92
C PHE A 96 8.08 7.49 13.12
N ALA A 97 7.22 8.46 13.47
CA ALA A 97 7.42 9.33 14.62
C ALA A 97 7.49 8.56 15.94
N LYS A 98 6.65 7.52 16.10
CA LYS A 98 6.67 6.66 17.29
C LYS A 98 7.99 5.88 17.40
N ARG A 99 8.51 5.37 16.28
CA ARG A 99 9.70 4.51 16.24
C ARG A 99 10.99 5.29 16.44
N HIS A 100 11.09 6.46 15.81
CA HIS A 100 12.32 7.25 15.75
C HIS A 100 12.30 8.46 16.68
N GLY A 101 11.19 8.77 17.37
CA GLY A 101 11.02 10.01 18.12
C GLY A 101 11.95 10.23 19.33
N SER A 102 12.70 9.22 19.78
CA SER A 102 13.79 9.41 20.75
C SER A 102 15.06 9.98 20.10
N ARG A 103 15.18 9.87 18.77
CA ARG A 103 16.31 10.25 17.90
C ARG A 103 15.91 11.28 16.85
N LEU A 104 14.84 12.02 17.11
CA LEU A 104 14.40 13.15 16.30
C LEU A 104 14.23 14.32 17.27
N SER A 105 14.44 15.54 16.79
CA SER A 105 14.13 16.72 17.57
C SER A 105 12.63 16.79 17.86
N ASP A 106 12.26 17.46 18.97
CA ASP A 106 10.85 17.65 19.31
C ASP A 106 10.10 18.44 18.21
N GLU A 107 10.80 19.31 17.47
CA GLU A 107 10.27 20.02 16.31
C GLU A 107 9.94 19.05 15.16
N THR A 108 10.86 18.16 14.79
CA THR A 108 10.63 17.14 13.75
C THR A 108 9.49 16.19 14.14
N VAL A 109 9.47 15.70 15.37
CA VAL A 109 8.39 14.84 15.87
C VAL A 109 7.04 15.55 15.78
N ARG A 110 6.98 16.81 16.24
CA ARG A 110 5.78 17.62 16.15
C ARG A 110 5.34 17.82 14.70
N ARG A 111 6.27 18.10 13.79
CA ARG A 111 5.98 18.28 12.35
C ARG A 111 5.37 17.03 11.73
N LEU A 112 5.92 15.84 12.03
CA LEU A 112 5.37 14.56 11.58
C LEU A 112 3.95 14.33 12.10
N GLN A 113 3.68 14.66 13.36
CA GLN A 113 2.36 14.52 13.97
C GLN A 113 1.33 15.50 13.41
N GLU A 114 1.72 16.75 13.15
CA GLU A 114 0.88 17.76 12.50
C GLU A 114 0.50 17.30 11.08
N LEU A 115 1.47 16.86 10.28
CA LEU A 115 1.23 16.35 8.93
C LEU A 115 0.36 15.08 8.94
N ALA A 116 0.58 14.17 9.89
CA ALA A 116 -0.27 12.99 10.05
C ALA A 116 -1.73 13.37 10.37
N SER A 117 -1.93 14.44 11.15
CA SER A 117 -3.26 14.95 11.50
C SER A 117 -3.93 15.62 10.31
N GLU A 118 -3.19 16.36 9.49
CA GLU A 118 -3.69 16.94 8.23
C GLU A 118 -4.13 15.85 7.25
N HIS A 119 -3.34 14.80 7.07
CA HIS A 119 -3.72 13.65 6.25
C HIS A 119 -4.92 12.89 6.81
N GLN A 120 -5.04 12.77 8.13
CA GLN A 120 -6.21 12.15 8.77
C GLN A 120 -7.50 12.91 8.45
N LYS A 121 -7.46 14.25 8.49
CA LYS A 121 -8.63 15.07 8.16
C LYS A 121 -9.13 14.82 6.73
N VAL A 122 -8.23 14.66 5.76
CA VAL A 122 -8.62 14.31 4.39
C VAL A 122 -9.12 12.88 4.28
N ALA A 123 -8.57 11.94 5.07
CA ALA A 123 -9.07 10.57 5.10
C ALA A 123 -10.48 10.43 5.69
N GLU A 124 -10.87 11.38 6.56
CA GLU A 124 -12.17 11.43 7.23
C GLU A 124 -13.20 12.32 6.52
N ASP A 125 -12.79 13.05 5.48
CA ASP A 125 -13.67 13.90 4.68
C ASP A 125 -14.63 13.03 3.85
N GLU A 126 -15.89 12.96 4.30
CA GLU A 126 -16.95 12.16 3.68
C GLU A 126 -17.29 12.64 2.25
N ASP A 127 -17.19 13.95 1.98
CA ASP A 127 -17.43 14.52 0.66
C ASP A 127 -16.29 14.15 -0.30
N ALA A 128 -15.04 14.24 0.17
CA ALA A 128 -13.88 13.80 -0.61
C ALA A 128 -13.92 12.28 -0.92
N LEU A 129 -14.40 11.47 0.02
CA LEU A 129 -14.61 10.03 -0.18
C LEU A 129 -15.71 9.73 -1.20
N ALA A 130 -16.83 10.46 -1.13
CA ALA A 130 -17.92 10.33 -2.08
C ALA A 130 -17.49 10.77 -3.49
N ASP A 131 -16.71 11.84 -3.59
CA ASP A 131 -16.16 12.35 -4.84
C ASP A 131 -15.10 11.42 -5.44
N GLU A 132 -14.20 10.85 -4.64
CA GLU A 132 -13.25 9.83 -5.10
C GLU A 132 -14.00 8.61 -5.66
N ALA A 133 -15.02 8.13 -4.93
CA ALA A 133 -15.87 7.03 -5.39
C ALA A 133 -16.62 7.39 -6.70
N ASN A 134 -17.06 8.63 -6.88
CA ASN A 134 -17.74 9.09 -8.08
C ASN A 134 -16.78 9.30 -9.26
N ARG A 135 -15.55 9.77 -9.03
CA ARG A 135 -14.49 9.88 -10.05
C ARG A 135 -14.05 8.49 -10.52
N ALA A 136 -13.86 7.56 -9.58
CA ALA A 136 -13.58 6.16 -9.88
C ALA A 136 -14.68 5.52 -10.73
N LYS A 137 -15.96 5.92 -10.53
CA LYS A 137 -17.09 5.51 -11.39
C LYS A 137 -17.07 6.16 -12.78
N LYS A 138 -16.72 7.45 -12.92
CA LYS A 138 -16.70 8.16 -14.22
C LYS A 138 -15.53 7.77 -15.12
N GLN A 139 -14.35 7.51 -14.57
CA GLN A 139 -13.15 7.08 -15.31
C GLN A 139 -13.30 5.67 -15.95
N VAL A 140 -14.45 5.03 -15.79
CA VAL A 140 -14.80 3.69 -16.27
C VAL A 140 -15.29 3.70 -17.71
N GLU A 141 -15.94 4.77 -18.15
CA GLU A 141 -16.56 4.81 -19.47
C GLU A 141 -15.52 4.77 -20.61
N ASP A 142 -14.28 5.22 -20.35
CA ASP A 142 -13.22 5.32 -21.35
C ASP A 142 -12.28 4.11 -21.47
N GLN A 143 -12.37 3.09 -20.61
CA GLN A 143 -11.39 1.98 -20.59
C GLN A 143 -12.01 0.58 -20.68
N SER A 144 -12.83 0.38 -21.71
CA SER A 144 -13.30 -0.96 -22.07
C SER A 144 -12.16 -1.84 -22.60
N GLY A 145 -12.04 -3.10 -22.12
CA GLY A 145 -11.38 -4.17 -22.90
C GLY A 145 -10.08 -4.80 -22.38
N LYS A 146 -9.68 -4.63 -21.12
CA LYS A 146 -8.49 -5.31 -20.58
C LYS A 146 -8.84 -6.58 -19.76
N PRO A 147 -8.52 -7.80 -20.25
CA PRO A 147 -8.63 -9.02 -19.45
C PRO A 147 -7.54 -9.07 -18.37
N GLY A 148 -7.75 -9.91 -17.36
CA GLY A 148 -6.78 -10.07 -16.26
C GLY A 148 -7.37 -10.70 -15.01
N ILE A 149 -6.48 -10.95 -14.04
CA ILE A 149 -6.85 -11.16 -12.64
C ILE A 149 -6.92 -9.79 -11.97
N TYR A 150 -7.97 -9.54 -11.21
CA TYR A 150 -8.15 -8.31 -10.46
C TYR A 150 -8.18 -8.59 -8.96
N VAL A 151 -7.79 -7.56 -8.21
CA VAL A 151 -7.92 -7.53 -6.77
C VAL A 151 -8.64 -6.27 -6.35
N TYR A 152 -9.66 -6.43 -5.54
CA TYR A 152 -10.35 -5.30 -4.92
C TYR A 152 -10.62 -5.55 -3.44
N THR A 153 -10.93 -4.48 -2.73
CA THR A 153 -11.47 -4.53 -1.37
C THR A 153 -12.60 -3.52 -1.21
N LEU A 154 -13.20 -3.45 -0.03
CA LEU A 154 -14.19 -2.43 0.31
C LEU A 154 -13.53 -1.30 1.10
N PRO A 155 -13.97 -0.03 0.94
CA PRO A 155 -13.45 1.09 1.72
C PRO A 155 -13.43 0.82 3.23
N HIS A 156 -14.50 0.21 3.77
CA HIS A 156 -14.56 -0.21 5.18
C HIS A 156 -13.34 -1.04 5.62
N TYR A 157 -12.96 -2.05 4.83
CA TYR A 157 -11.85 -2.96 5.13
C TYR A 157 -10.48 -2.31 5.05
N MET A 158 -10.34 -1.21 4.32
CA MET A 158 -9.10 -0.42 4.32
C MET A 158 -9.02 0.49 5.54
N LYS A 159 -10.15 1.08 5.94
CA LYS A 159 -10.25 1.92 7.14
C LYS A 159 -10.05 1.10 8.41
N HIS A 160 -10.63 -0.10 8.45
CA HIS A 160 -10.60 -1.02 9.58
C HIS A 160 -10.04 -2.37 9.11
N PRO A 161 -8.70 -2.51 9.03
CA PRO A 161 -8.10 -3.79 8.71
C PRO A 161 -8.50 -4.82 9.78
N VAL A 162 -8.67 -6.08 9.37
CA VAL A 162 -9.12 -7.15 10.26
C VAL A 162 -8.02 -7.54 11.25
N ILE A 163 -6.77 -7.51 10.80
CA ILE A 163 -5.59 -7.67 11.64
C ILE A 163 -4.71 -6.46 11.37
N GLU A 164 -4.56 -5.60 12.38
CA GLU A 164 -3.59 -4.50 12.35
C GLU A 164 -2.18 -5.07 12.47
N ALA A 165 -1.24 -4.48 11.74
CA ALA A 165 0.16 -4.82 11.85
C ALA A 165 0.68 -4.53 13.27
N GLU A 166 1.20 -5.56 13.95
CA GLU A 166 1.81 -5.39 15.28
C GLU A 166 3.15 -4.64 15.21
N SER A 167 3.80 -4.74 14.05
CA SER A 167 5.03 -4.02 13.69
C SER A 167 4.97 -3.63 12.21
N ASP A 168 5.71 -2.61 11.79
CA ASP A 168 5.74 -2.23 10.37
C ASP A 168 6.41 -3.27 9.44
N GLU A 169 7.07 -4.29 10.00
CA GLU A 169 7.57 -5.46 9.25
C GLU A 169 6.42 -6.39 8.85
N SER A 170 5.38 -6.44 9.69
CA SER A 170 4.11 -7.05 9.34
C SER A 170 3.24 -6.07 8.56
N ARG A 171 2.25 -6.59 7.84
CA ARG A 171 1.31 -5.76 7.07
C ARG A 171 -0.09 -5.98 7.60
N ASP A 172 -0.86 -4.89 7.65
CA ASP A 172 -2.29 -4.94 7.89
C ASP A 172 -2.90 -6.01 6.99
N ARG A 173 -3.58 -6.99 7.58
CA ARG A 173 -4.33 -7.99 6.82
C ARG A 173 -5.77 -7.56 6.75
N THR A 174 -6.28 -7.54 5.54
CA THR A 174 -7.67 -7.20 5.29
C THR A 174 -8.27 -8.15 4.26
N TYR A 175 -9.58 -8.08 4.09
CA TYR A 175 -10.26 -8.90 3.09
C TYR A 175 -10.01 -8.34 1.69
N LEU A 176 -9.24 -9.08 0.91
CA LEU A 176 -8.97 -8.82 -0.49
C LEU A 176 -9.69 -9.87 -1.33
N LYS A 177 -10.55 -9.42 -2.24
CA LYS A 177 -11.18 -10.30 -3.22
C LYS A 177 -10.27 -10.44 -4.44
N VAL A 178 -9.97 -11.68 -4.81
CA VAL A 178 -9.21 -12.02 -6.01
C VAL A 178 -10.15 -12.69 -7.00
N GLY A 179 -10.32 -12.11 -8.18
CA GLY A 179 -11.16 -12.68 -9.24
C GLY A 179 -10.56 -12.46 -10.62
N MET A 180 -11.14 -13.07 -11.65
CA MET A 180 -10.70 -12.86 -13.03
C MET A 180 -11.79 -12.32 -13.97
N SER A 181 -11.34 -11.74 -15.09
CA SER A 181 -12.21 -11.42 -16.22
C SER A 181 -11.47 -11.67 -17.54
N GLY A 182 -12.11 -12.42 -18.43
CA GLY A 182 -11.61 -12.65 -19.80
C GLY A 182 -11.89 -11.50 -20.78
N VAL A 183 -12.58 -10.43 -20.35
CA VAL A 183 -12.97 -9.32 -21.23
C VAL A 183 -12.61 -7.97 -20.63
N SER A 184 -13.07 -7.71 -19.41
CA SER A 184 -12.82 -6.46 -18.71
C SER A 184 -12.92 -6.69 -17.21
N THR A 185 -11.79 -6.56 -16.52
CA THR A 185 -11.75 -6.64 -15.05
C THR A 185 -12.59 -5.55 -14.40
N LYS A 186 -12.48 -4.31 -14.88
CA LYS A 186 -13.20 -3.14 -14.36
C LYS A 186 -14.73 -3.32 -14.43
N LYS A 187 -15.27 -3.73 -15.59
CA LYS A 187 -16.70 -4.03 -15.75
C LYS A 187 -17.15 -5.18 -14.85
N ARG A 188 -16.32 -6.21 -14.70
CA ARG A 188 -16.63 -7.38 -13.86
C ARG A 188 -16.76 -6.99 -12.38
N ILE A 189 -15.85 -6.15 -11.88
CA ILE A 189 -15.88 -5.64 -10.49
C ILE A 189 -17.16 -4.83 -10.25
N GLN A 190 -17.56 -3.98 -11.19
CA GLN A 190 -18.80 -3.20 -11.09
C GLN A 190 -20.07 -4.04 -11.20
N GLN A 191 -20.07 -5.10 -12.01
CA GLN A 191 -21.22 -6.01 -12.04
C GLN A 191 -21.39 -6.77 -10.70
N GLN A 192 -20.34 -6.83 -9.88
CA GLN A 192 -20.38 -7.40 -8.54
C GLN A 192 -20.90 -6.40 -7.47
N THR A 193 -21.09 -5.12 -7.82
CA THR A 193 -21.92 -4.20 -7.00
C THR A 193 -23.40 -4.47 -7.22
N THR A 194 -23.89 -5.58 -6.66
CA THR A 194 -25.32 -5.85 -6.45
C THR A 194 -25.64 -5.79 -4.95
N THR A 195 -26.91 -5.54 -4.63
CA THR A 195 -27.64 -5.36 -3.34
C THR A 195 -27.07 -5.85 -1.99
N ALA A 196 -26.01 -6.63 -1.95
CA ALA A 196 -25.34 -7.13 -0.74
C ALA A 196 -24.11 -6.31 -0.31
N LEU A 197 -23.61 -5.37 -1.14
CA LEU A 197 -22.46 -4.52 -0.83
C LEU A 197 -22.89 -3.05 -0.77
N PRO A 198 -22.92 -2.40 0.41
CA PRO A 198 -23.37 -1.03 0.55
C PRO A 198 -22.39 0.01 -0.02
N GLU A 199 -21.11 -0.36 -0.18
CA GLU A 199 -20.03 0.52 -0.64
C GLU A 199 -19.49 0.08 -2.01
N PRO A 200 -19.09 1.02 -2.89
CA PRO A 200 -18.42 0.68 -4.14
C PRO A 200 -17.02 0.08 -3.89
N PRO A 201 -16.63 -1.01 -4.57
CA PRO A 201 -15.35 -1.68 -4.39
C PRO A 201 -14.18 -0.84 -4.93
N LEU A 202 -13.06 -0.90 -4.22
CA LEU A 202 -11.80 -0.25 -4.58
C LEU A 202 -10.89 -1.25 -5.30
N THR A 203 -10.65 -1.03 -6.59
CA THR A 203 -9.71 -1.84 -7.36
C THR A 203 -8.29 -1.49 -6.94
N LEU A 204 -7.53 -2.47 -6.44
CA LEU A 204 -6.18 -2.28 -5.92
C LEU A 204 -5.11 -2.68 -6.93
N ARG A 205 -5.36 -3.76 -7.68
CA ARG A 205 -4.42 -4.33 -8.64
C ARG A 205 -5.16 -4.94 -9.82
N ARG A 206 -4.51 -4.90 -10.97
CA ARG A 206 -4.75 -5.84 -12.06
C ARG A 206 -3.45 -6.53 -12.43
N TYR A 207 -3.52 -7.85 -12.54
CA TYR A 207 -2.44 -8.68 -13.04
C TYR A 207 -2.78 -9.17 -14.44
N ALA A 208 -1.86 -8.97 -15.36
CA ALA A 208 -1.98 -9.44 -16.73
C ALA A 208 -0.82 -10.36 -17.07
N HIS A 209 -1.07 -11.30 -17.96
CA HIS A 209 0.00 -12.09 -18.53
C HIS A 209 0.68 -11.26 -19.64
N PRO A 210 2.03 -11.20 -19.70
CA PRO A 210 2.75 -10.45 -20.74
C PRO A 210 2.34 -10.82 -22.17
N LYS A 211 1.90 -12.07 -22.37
CA LYS A 211 1.26 -12.55 -23.60
C LYS A 211 -0.24 -12.73 -23.37
N ALA A 212 -0.97 -11.62 -23.34
CA ALA A 212 -2.39 -11.61 -22.97
C ALA A 212 -3.29 -12.46 -23.90
N LYS A 213 -2.88 -12.68 -25.15
CA LYS A 213 -3.64 -13.48 -26.14
C LYS A 213 -3.62 -14.99 -25.87
N ASP A 214 -2.61 -15.47 -25.15
CA ASP A 214 -2.39 -16.90 -24.90
C ASP A 214 -2.70 -17.30 -23.45
N ALA A 215 -3.18 -16.37 -22.64
CA ALA A 215 -3.35 -16.57 -21.21
C ALA A 215 -4.72 -17.14 -20.87
N ASP A 216 -4.74 -18.32 -20.25
CA ASP A 216 -5.93 -18.82 -19.57
C ASP A 216 -6.03 -18.20 -18.17
N TYR A 217 -6.68 -17.02 -18.09
CA TYR A 217 -6.88 -16.32 -16.82
C TYR A 217 -7.71 -17.11 -15.80
N ARG A 218 -8.49 -18.11 -16.23
CA ARG A 218 -9.23 -18.99 -15.31
C ARG A 218 -8.27 -19.94 -14.62
N GLU A 219 -7.40 -20.58 -15.39
CA GLU A 219 -6.38 -21.47 -14.84
C GLU A 219 -5.42 -20.72 -13.91
N LEU A 220 -5.04 -19.50 -14.29
CA LEU A 220 -4.16 -18.64 -13.49
C LEU A 220 -4.83 -18.19 -12.18
N GLU A 221 -6.12 -17.82 -12.21
CA GLU A 221 -6.91 -17.52 -11.00
C GLU A 221 -6.97 -18.73 -10.06
N GLU A 222 -7.30 -19.92 -10.59
CA GLU A 222 -7.36 -21.13 -9.78
C GLU A 222 -6.01 -21.45 -9.13
N LYS A 223 -4.90 -21.27 -9.86
CA LYS A 223 -3.54 -21.42 -9.29
C LYS A 223 -3.28 -20.40 -8.18
N MET A 224 -3.67 -19.14 -8.38
CA MET A 224 -3.53 -18.08 -7.38
C MET A 224 -4.35 -18.38 -6.12
N HIS A 225 -5.62 -18.76 -6.27
CA HIS A 225 -6.47 -19.17 -5.16
C HIS A 225 -5.91 -20.38 -4.42
N ARG A 226 -5.41 -21.40 -5.13
CA ARG A 226 -4.76 -22.56 -4.51
C ARG A 226 -3.57 -22.15 -3.65
N HIS A 227 -2.72 -21.24 -4.13
CA HIS A 227 -1.56 -20.77 -3.38
C HIS A 227 -1.97 -19.96 -2.14
N LEU A 228 -2.94 -19.04 -2.28
CA LEU A 228 -3.48 -18.26 -1.16
C LEU A 228 -4.12 -19.16 -0.09
N ASN A 229 -4.85 -20.20 -0.51
CA ASN A 229 -5.43 -21.19 0.40
C ASN A 229 -4.34 -22.02 1.11
N ALA A 230 -3.30 -22.44 0.40
CA ALA A 230 -2.19 -23.21 0.96
C ALA A 230 -1.39 -22.41 2.01
N ALA A 231 -1.37 -21.09 1.90
CA ALA A 231 -0.75 -20.19 2.89
C ALA A 231 -1.67 -19.88 4.09
N ASP A 232 -2.81 -20.55 4.22
CA ASP A 232 -3.83 -20.32 5.26
C ASP A 232 -4.39 -18.88 5.27
N HIS A 233 -4.40 -18.20 4.12
CA HIS A 233 -5.00 -16.85 3.99
C HIS A 233 -6.53 -16.90 3.81
N ASN A 234 -7.13 -18.08 3.92
CA ASN A 234 -8.57 -18.29 3.83
C ASN A 234 -9.18 -18.39 5.22
N GLN A 235 -9.19 -17.28 5.97
CA GLN A 235 -9.80 -17.25 7.29
C GLN A 235 -11.27 -16.80 7.29
N ASN A 236 -11.98 -16.90 6.16
CA ASN A 236 -13.43 -16.65 6.16
C ASN A 236 -14.21 -17.97 6.28
N ARG A 237 -14.34 -18.45 7.52
CA ARG A 237 -15.20 -19.60 7.88
C ARG A 237 -16.69 -19.25 7.92
N GLN A 238 -17.09 -18.00 7.68
CA GLN A 238 -18.50 -17.62 7.65
C GLN A 238 -19.12 -17.97 6.29
N SER A 239 -20.17 -18.78 6.34
CA SER A 239 -20.83 -19.51 5.25
C SER A 239 -21.56 -18.65 4.19
N GLY A 240 -21.14 -17.40 3.97
CA GLY A 240 -21.77 -16.47 3.03
C GLY A 240 -20.80 -15.64 2.16
N ALA A 241 -19.52 -15.55 2.53
CA ALA A 241 -18.52 -14.88 1.70
C ALA A 241 -17.97 -15.86 0.66
N GLY A 242 -18.07 -15.53 -0.63
CA GLY A 242 -17.61 -16.40 -1.71
C GLY A 242 -16.13 -16.77 -1.58
N LYS A 243 -15.74 -17.93 -2.16
CA LYS A 243 -14.38 -18.55 -2.13
C LYS A 243 -13.23 -17.67 -2.67
N GLU A 244 -13.56 -16.46 -3.09
CA GLU A 244 -12.69 -15.50 -3.76
C GLU A 244 -12.17 -14.42 -2.79
N TRP A 245 -12.57 -14.44 -1.51
CA TRP A 245 -12.14 -13.48 -0.48
C TRP A 245 -11.06 -14.07 0.43
N PHE A 246 -9.94 -13.36 0.55
CA PHE A 246 -8.77 -13.79 1.31
C PHE A 246 -8.40 -12.75 2.36
N LEU A 247 -8.08 -13.19 3.57
CA LEU A 247 -7.53 -12.35 4.62
C LEU A 247 -6.01 -12.26 4.44
N THR A 248 -5.55 -11.22 3.74
CA THR A 248 -4.16 -11.10 3.28
C THR A 248 -3.77 -9.64 3.06
N HIS A 249 -2.58 -9.40 2.51
CA HIS A 249 -2.08 -8.08 2.11
C HIS A 249 -1.58 -8.10 0.66
N LEU A 250 -1.53 -6.93 0.02
CA LEU A 250 -1.15 -6.80 -1.39
C LEU A 250 0.23 -7.38 -1.75
N PRO A 251 1.31 -7.15 -0.97
CA PRO A 251 2.62 -7.73 -1.30
C PRO A 251 2.63 -9.27 -1.47
N PHE A 252 1.80 -9.99 -0.71
CA PHE A 252 1.71 -11.45 -0.84
C PHE A 252 1.01 -11.86 -2.15
N ILE A 253 -0.04 -11.14 -2.51
CA ILE A 253 -0.73 -11.36 -3.80
C ILE A 253 0.21 -11.01 -4.95
N ASP A 254 0.91 -9.88 -4.87
CA ASP A 254 1.90 -9.47 -5.86
C ASP A 254 2.96 -10.57 -6.06
N SER A 255 3.45 -11.17 -4.96
CA SER A 255 4.44 -12.25 -5.01
C SER A 255 3.86 -13.52 -5.64
N THR A 256 2.60 -13.85 -5.33
CA THR A 256 1.90 -14.97 -5.96
C THR A 256 1.70 -14.73 -7.47
N ALA A 257 1.35 -13.51 -7.86
CA ALA A 257 1.16 -13.16 -9.27
C ALA A 257 2.46 -13.29 -10.06
N GLU A 258 3.58 -12.82 -9.50
CA GLU A 258 4.90 -12.95 -10.11
C GLU A 258 5.33 -14.41 -10.27
N LEU A 259 5.10 -15.26 -9.26
CA LEU A 259 5.33 -16.71 -9.36
C LEU A 259 4.54 -17.37 -10.50
N LEU A 260 3.39 -16.81 -10.86
CA LEU A 260 2.56 -17.26 -11.97
C LEU A 260 2.90 -16.59 -13.31
N GLY A 261 3.99 -15.79 -13.37
CA GLY A 261 4.42 -15.09 -14.56
C GLY A 261 3.53 -13.91 -14.96
N LEU A 262 2.75 -13.39 -14.02
CA LEU A 262 1.90 -12.22 -14.24
C LEU A 262 2.64 -10.94 -13.88
N VAL A 263 2.31 -9.87 -14.59
CA VAL A 263 2.83 -8.52 -14.34
C VAL A 263 1.71 -7.64 -13.78
N ILE A 264 2.08 -6.76 -12.87
CA ILE A 264 1.17 -5.73 -12.37
C ILE A 264 0.99 -4.70 -13.48
N GLU A 265 -0.25 -4.53 -13.93
CA GLU A 265 -0.59 -3.35 -14.72
C GLU A 265 -1.12 -2.28 -13.77
N TYR A 266 -0.29 -1.26 -13.56
CA TYR A 266 -0.70 -0.04 -12.90
C TYR A 266 -1.58 0.74 -13.86
N ASP A 267 -2.88 0.87 -13.56
CA ASP A 267 -3.67 1.95 -14.13
C ASP A 267 -3.21 3.22 -13.40
N TYR A 268 -2.12 3.83 -13.90
CA TYR A 268 -1.86 5.22 -13.58
C TYR A 268 -3.01 6.01 -14.20
N ALA A 269 -4.00 6.38 -13.38
CA ALA A 269 -4.59 7.68 -13.59
C ALA A 269 -3.41 8.64 -13.58
N ASN A 270 -3.19 9.35 -14.69
CA ASN A 270 -2.27 10.47 -14.71
C ASN A 270 -2.70 11.44 -13.62
N ASP A 271 -2.09 11.35 -12.45
CA ASP A 271 -2.02 12.45 -11.49
C ASP A 271 -0.87 13.37 -11.93
N ASP A 272 -1.00 13.89 -13.16
CA ASP A 272 -0.53 15.23 -13.44
C ASP A 272 -1.70 16.14 -13.02
N HIS A 273 -1.56 16.75 -11.83
CA HIS A 273 -1.94 18.14 -11.50
C HIS A 273 -1.84 18.40 -9.98
#